data_AF-A0A392QXE8-F1
#
_entry.id   AF-A0A392QXE8-F1
#
_cell.length_a   1.000
_cell.length_b   1.000
_cell.length_c   1.000
_cell.angle_alpha   90.00
_cell.angle_beta   90.00
_cell.angle_gamma   90.00
#
_symmetry.space_group_name_H-M   'P 1'
#
loop_
_entity.id
_entity.type
_entity.pdbx_description
1 polymer ?
#
loop_
_entity_poly.entity_id
_entity_poly.type
_entity_poly.pdbx_seq_one_letter_code
_entity_poly.pdbx_strand_id
1 'polypeptide(L)'
;MRRLVTSRAASSSSNDAAEHISLYEGTVYHHRRHPIHHSFQYQVRYALIDLDRVSHAPPNHLSPDEARQITDTNGPILLLTIPLSVGYEQNPLSVYYCYDVEDSATRLKKCI
;
A
#
# COMPACT_ATOMS: atom_id res chain seq x y z
N MET A 1 -1.78 12.29 -4.65
CA MET A 1 -1.86 11.03 -5.42
C MET A 1 -3.27 10.89 -5.96
N ARG A 2 -3.42 10.24 -7.11
CA ARG A 2 -4.70 9.93 -7.75
C ARG A 2 -4.82 8.42 -7.86
N ARG A 3 -5.97 7.87 -7.45
CA ARG A 3 -6.28 6.46 -7.68
C ARG A 3 -6.47 6.25 -9.18
N LEU A 4 -5.74 5.31 -9.74
CA LEU A 4 -5.93 4.85 -11.10
C LEU A 4 -7.16 3.94 -11.13
N VAL A 5 -8.09 4.25 -12.01
CA VAL A 5 -9.21 3.35 -12.31
C VAL A 5 -8.72 2.41 -13.41
N THR A 6 -8.50 1.15 -13.06
CA THR A 6 -8.28 0.08 -14.03
C THR A 6 -9.57 -0.12 -14.81
N SER A 7 -9.69 0.52 -15.98
CA SER A 7 -10.72 0.13 -16.95
C SER A 7 -10.34 -1.27 -17.47
N ARG A 8 -10.71 -2.32 -16.75
CA ARG A 8 -10.70 -3.67 -17.33
C ARG A 8 -11.63 -3.64 -18.54
N ALA A 9 -11.09 -4.00 -19.70
CA ALA A 9 -11.92 -4.42 -20.83
C ALA A 9 -12.90 -5.47 -20.30
N ALA A 10 -14.19 -5.21 -20.51
CA ALA A 10 -15.28 -5.95 -19.91
C ALA A 10 -15.17 -7.45 -20.22
N SER A 11 -14.82 -8.24 -19.21
CA SER A 11 -15.10 -9.68 -19.17
C SER A 11 -16.09 -9.88 -18.03
N SER A 12 -17.36 -10.06 -18.39
CA SER A 12 -18.49 -10.27 -17.51
C SER A 12 -18.36 -11.59 -16.73
N SER A 13 -18.05 -11.51 -15.44
CA SER A 13 -18.38 -12.56 -14.47
C SER A 13 -18.39 -11.97 -13.06
N SER A 14 -19.58 -11.94 -12.44
CA SER A 14 -19.88 -11.80 -11.02
C SER A 14 -19.17 -10.70 -10.20
N ASN A 15 -19.98 -9.77 -9.71
CA ASN A 15 -19.67 -8.54 -8.99
C ASN A 15 -19.12 -8.72 -7.55
N ASP A 16 -18.26 -9.72 -7.29
CA ASP A 16 -17.77 -10.05 -5.92
C ASP A 16 -16.23 -10.07 -5.77
N ALA A 17 -15.50 -9.72 -6.82
CA ALA A 17 -14.06 -9.51 -6.76
C ALA A 17 -13.75 -8.01 -6.58
N ALA A 18 -14.07 -7.45 -5.41
CA ALA A 18 -13.58 -6.14 -5.04
C ALA A 18 -12.05 -6.16 -5.12
N GLU A 19 -11.46 -5.41 -6.06
CA GLU A 19 -10.03 -5.44 -6.35
C GLU A 19 -9.19 -5.33 -5.06
N HIS A 20 -8.52 -6.42 -4.68
CA HIS A 20 -7.61 -6.52 -3.53
C HIS A 20 -6.38 -5.62 -3.65
N ILE A 21 -6.21 -4.97 -4.81
CA ILE A 21 -5.11 -4.09 -5.13
C ILE A 21 -5.69 -2.82 -5.75
N SER A 22 -5.29 -1.66 -5.24
CA SER A 22 -5.60 -0.35 -5.82
C SER A 22 -4.33 0.37 -6.21
N LEU A 23 -4.24 0.83 -7.46
CA LEU A 23 -3.07 1.55 -7.96
C LEU A 23 -3.25 3.05 -7.80
N TYR A 24 -2.17 3.74 -7.46
CA TYR A 24 -2.12 5.18 -7.29
C TYR A 24 -0.95 5.75 -8.07
N GLU A 25 -1.18 6.84 -8.79
CA GLU A 25 -0.14 7.65 -9.39
C GLU A 25 0.04 8.95 -8.60
N GLY A 26 1.27 9.47 -8.57
CA GLY A 26 1.52 10.75 -7.95
C GLY A 26 2.92 11.26 -8.19
N THR A 27 3.23 12.32 -7.46
CA THR A 27 4.49 13.02 -7.53
C THR A 27 5.03 13.15 -6.11
N VAL A 28 6.27 12.72 -5.89
CA VAL A 28 6.99 12.94 -4.64
C VAL A 28 7.88 14.17 -4.80
N TYR A 29 7.84 15.03 -3.78
CA TYR A 29 8.72 16.18 -3.63
C TYR A 29 9.66 15.89 -2.48
N HIS A 30 10.95 15.76 -2.77
CA HIS A 30 11.96 15.61 -1.74
C HIS A 30 12.63 16.98 -1.50
N HIS A 31 12.74 17.38 -0.24
CA HIS A 31 13.37 18.63 0.15
C HIS A 31 14.23 18.44 1.40
N ARG A 32 15.55 18.32 1.20
CA ARG A 32 16.54 18.28 2.28
C ARG A 32 17.06 19.68 2.54
N ARG A 33 16.98 20.13 3.80
CA ARG A 33 17.38 21.48 4.24
C ARG A 33 18.78 21.54 4.87
N HIS A 34 19.34 20.41 5.28
CA HIS A 34 20.64 20.35 5.96
C HIS A 34 21.36 19.03 5.66
N PRO A 35 22.71 19.01 5.59
CA PRO A 35 23.64 20.15 5.68
C PRO A 35 23.61 21.09 4.47
N ILE A 36 23.25 20.57 3.29
CA ILE A 36 23.13 21.35 2.04
C ILE A 36 21.69 21.22 1.53
N HIS A 37 21.17 22.31 0.96
CA HIS A 37 19.85 22.33 0.34
C HIS A 37 19.85 21.51 -0.96
N HIS A 38 19.07 20.43 -0.97
CA HIS A 38 18.81 19.65 -2.17
C HIS A 38 17.31 19.40 -2.28
N SER A 39 16.76 19.68 -3.45
CA SER A 39 15.37 19.39 -3.76
C SER A 39 15.25 18.74 -5.12
N PHE A 40 14.39 17.74 -5.22
CA PHE A 40 14.07 17.07 -6.47
C PHE A 40 12.64 16.54 -6.42
N GLN A 41 12.07 16.34 -7.61
CA GLN A 41 10.70 15.88 -7.79
C GLN A 41 10.69 14.74 -8.80
N TYR A 42 9.89 13.71 -8.56
CA TYR A 42 9.75 12.59 -9.48
C TYR A 42 8.36 11.96 -9.40
N GLN A 43 7.97 11.29 -10.48
CA GLN A 43 6.72 10.54 -10.55
C GLN A 43 6.87 9.21 -9.80
N VAL A 44 5.80 8.79 -9.14
CA VAL A 44 5.72 7.53 -8.41
C VAL A 44 4.42 6.81 -8.74
N ARG A 45 4.47 5.49 -8.63
CA ARG A 45 3.30 4.62 -8.70
C ARG A 45 3.29 3.74 -7.45
N TYR A 46 2.18 3.75 -6.75
CA TYR A 46 1.96 2.96 -5.54
C TYR A 46 0.87 1.94 -5.75
N ALA A 47 0.95 0.83 -5.04
CA ALA A 47 -0.11 -0.15 -4.88
C ALA A 47 -0.54 -0.18 -3.41
N LEU A 48 -1.84 -0.05 -3.17
CA LEU A 48 -2.47 -0.37 -1.89
C LEU A 48 -3.01 -1.80 -1.99
N ILE A 49 -2.49 -2.71 -1.19
CA ILE A 49 -2.74 -4.15 -1.26
C ILE A 49 -3.42 -4.58 0.03
N ASP A 50 -4.56 -5.24 -0.07
CA ASP A 50 -5.18 -5.96 1.05
C ASP A 50 -4.44 -7.28 1.26
N LEU A 51 -3.57 -7.32 2.28
CA LEU A 51 -2.69 -8.47 2.50
C LEU A 51 -3.45 -9.73 2.95
N ASP A 52 -4.67 -9.59 3.48
CA ASP A 52 -5.51 -10.71 3.93
C ASP A 52 -6.24 -11.41 2.78
N ARG A 53 -6.32 -10.77 1.61
CA ARG A 53 -7.09 -11.26 0.46
C ARG A 53 -6.22 -11.66 -0.73
N VAL A 54 -4.93 -11.37 -0.69
CA VAL A 54 -4.00 -11.81 -1.74
C VAL A 54 -3.45 -13.21 -1.45
N SER A 55 -3.31 -14.02 -2.50
CA SER A 55 -2.77 -15.38 -2.36
C SER A 55 -1.29 -15.41 -1.96
N HIS A 56 -0.54 -14.38 -2.33
CA HIS A 56 0.89 -14.26 -2.02
C HIS A 56 1.21 -12.81 -1.62
N ALA A 57 1.87 -12.65 -0.47
CA ALA A 57 2.42 -11.38 -0.06
C ALA A 57 3.55 -10.96 -1.03
N PRO A 58 3.72 -9.65 -1.29
CA PRO A 58 4.89 -9.16 -2.01
C PRO A 58 6.18 -9.61 -1.31
N PRO A 59 7.25 -9.93 -2.06
CA PRO A 59 8.52 -10.31 -1.45
C PRO A 59 9.07 -9.16 -0.59
N ASN A 60 9.86 -9.50 0.43
CA ASN A 60 10.49 -8.55 1.35
C ASN A 60 9.51 -7.67 2.15
N HIS A 61 8.27 -8.11 2.32
CA HIS A 61 7.26 -7.44 3.14
C HIS A 61 6.79 -8.36 4.27
N LEU A 62 6.33 -7.76 5.37
CA LEU A 62 5.72 -8.49 6.47
C LEU A 62 4.45 -9.19 5.99
N SER A 63 4.22 -10.39 6.50
CA SER A 63 2.92 -11.04 6.42
C SER A 63 1.86 -10.28 7.25
N PRO A 64 0.55 -10.48 6.99
CA PRO A 64 -0.51 -9.92 7.83
C PRO A 64 -0.34 -10.24 9.31
N ASP A 65 0.04 -11.48 9.63
CA ASP A 65 0.14 -11.96 11.01
C ASP A 65 1.33 -11.33 11.75
N GLU A 66 2.48 -11.18 11.07
CA GLU A 66 3.63 -10.46 11.63
C GLU A 66 3.29 -8.98 11.87
N ALA A 67 2.61 -8.33 10.93
CA ALA A 67 2.18 -6.94 11.10
C ALA A 67 1.27 -6.80 12.32
N ARG A 68 0.25 -7.66 12.46
CA ARG A 68 -0.64 -7.69 13.64
C ARG A 68 0.10 -7.89 14.94
N GLN A 69 1.06 -8.81 14.97
CA GLN A 69 1.85 -9.09 16.16
C GLN A 69 2.66 -7.86 16.60
N ILE A 70 3.27 -7.13 15.65
CA ILE A 70 4.03 -5.92 15.93
C ILE A 70 3.12 -4.79 16.40
N THR A 71 1.93 -4.65 15.80
CA THR A 71 1.02 -3.53 16.07
C THR A 71 0.03 -3.78 17.21
N ASP A 72 -0.07 -5.01 17.72
CA ASP A 72 -1.11 -5.44 18.66
C ASP A 72 -2.51 -5.09 18.09
N THR A 73 -2.78 -5.53 16.87
CA THR A 73 -4.04 -5.27 16.15
C THR A 73 -4.74 -6.56 15.74
N ASN A 74 -6.06 -6.55 15.61
CA ASN A 74 -6.86 -7.75 15.30
C ASN A 74 -7.60 -7.72 13.95
N GLY A 75 -7.50 -6.62 13.19
CA GLY A 75 -8.25 -6.41 11.96
C GLY A 75 -7.41 -6.56 10.68
N PRO A 76 -7.96 -6.07 9.55
CA PRO A 76 -7.30 -6.13 8.24
C PRO A 76 -5.96 -5.38 8.21
N ILE A 77 -5.06 -5.85 7.34
CA ILE A 77 -3.77 -5.20 7.08
C ILE A 77 -3.71 -4.76 5.61
N LEU A 78 -3.58 -3.44 5.38
CA LEU A 78 -3.36 -2.90 4.04
C LEU A 78 -1.91 -2.41 3.89
N LEU A 79 -1.25 -2.81 2.81
CA LEU A 79 0.10 -2.37 2.48
C LEU A 79 0.09 -1.36 1.34
N LEU A 80 0.61 -0.16 1.57
CA LEU A 80 0.92 0.81 0.53
C LEU A 80 2.41 0.72 0.20
N THR A 81 2.74 0.29 -1.01
CA THR A 81 4.14 0.11 -1.44
C THR A 81 4.35 0.51 -2.90
N ILE A 82 5.60 0.74 -3.30
CA ILE A 82 5.98 0.90 -4.70
C ILE A 82 6.29 -0.49 -5.28
N PRO A 83 5.54 -0.98 -6.28
CA PRO A 83 5.87 -2.24 -6.94
C PRO A 83 7.26 -2.20 -7.58
N LEU A 84 8.02 -3.27 -7.44
CA LEU A 84 9.33 -3.39 -8.09
C LEU A 84 9.21 -3.10 -9.59
N SER A 85 9.95 -2.09 -10.06
CA SER A 85 10.05 -1.72 -11.47
C SER A 85 11.49 -1.85 -11.92
N VAL A 86 11.78 -2.88 -12.73
CA VAL A 86 13.11 -3.13 -13.35
C VAL A 86 14.31 -2.99 -12.39
N GLY A 87 14.13 -3.38 -11.13
CA GLY A 87 15.18 -3.38 -10.10
C GLY A 87 15.53 -2.02 -9.48
N TYR A 88 14.76 -0.95 -9.78
CA TYR A 88 14.98 0.38 -9.19
C TYR A 88 13.92 0.72 -8.14
N GLU A 89 14.38 1.04 -6.93
CA GLU A 89 13.56 1.59 -5.85
C GLU A 89 13.96 3.05 -5.60
N GLN A 90 13.28 3.99 -6.28
CA GLN A 90 13.56 5.42 -6.13
C GLN A 90 13.00 6.01 -4.82
N ASN A 91 12.17 5.24 -4.11
CA ASN A 91 11.59 5.60 -2.83
C ASN A 91 11.11 4.32 -2.10
N PRO A 92 11.88 3.76 -1.16
CA PRO A 92 11.55 2.49 -0.50
C PRO A 92 10.45 2.62 0.56
N LEU A 93 9.61 3.66 0.48
CA LEU A 93 8.54 3.88 1.45
C LEU A 93 7.43 2.85 1.24
N SER A 94 7.40 1.86 2.13
CA SER A 94 6.26 0.99 2.37
C SER A 94 5.58 1.40 3.69
N VAL A 95 4.25 1.47 3.70
CA VAL A 95 3.45 1.79 4.88
C VAL A 95 2.37 0.73 5.06
N TYR A 96 2.27 0.16 6.25
CA TYR A 96 1.22 -0.77 6.65
C TYR A 96 0.14 -0.02 7.42
N TYR A 97 -1.10 -0.13 6.99
CA TYR A 97 -2.27 0.36 7.70
C TYR A 97 -2.89 -0.81 8.47
N CYS A 98 -2.81 -0.74 9.79
CA CYS A 98 -3.20 -1.81 10.69
C CYS A 98 -4.49 -1.42 11.42
N TYR A 99 -5.54 -2.20 11.20
CA TYR A 99 -6.89 -1.93 11.71
C TYR A 99 -7.23 -2.83 12.91
N ASP A 100 -8.16 -2.36 13.74
CA ASP A 100 -8.90 -3.20 14.69
C ASP A 100 -10.36 -3.36 14.23
N VAL A 101 -10.98 -4.45 14.67
CA VAL A 101 -12.40 -4.75 14.49
C VAL A 101 -13.06 -4.75 15.87
N GLU A 102 -14.04 -3.85 16.05
CA GLU A 102 -14.86 -3.70 17.26
C GLU A 102 -16.33 -3.58 16.82
N ASP A 103 -17.24 -4.40 17.35
CA ASP A 103 -18.69 -4.37 17.06
C ASP A 103 -19.04 -4.26 15.56
N SER A 104 -18.36 -5.06 14.72
CA SER A 104 -18.49 -5.06 13.25
C SER A 104 -18.00 -3.80 12.53
N ALA A 105 -17.37 -2.85 13.23
CA ALA A 105 -16.71 -1.69 12.65
C ALA A 105 -15.19 -1.89 12.57
N THR A 106 -14.59 -1.51 11.44
CA THR A 106 -13.13 -1.48 11.25
C THR A 106 -12.59 -0.08 11.53
N ARG A 107 -11.60 0.05 12.42
CA ARG A 107 -10.97 1.33 12.76
C ARG A 107 -9.45 1.25 12.60
N LEU A 108 -8.87 2.24 11.91
CA LEU A 108 -7.41 2.34 11.77
C LEU A 108 -6.80 2.59 13.16
N LYS A 109 -5.90 1.72 13.61
CA LYS A 109 -5.25 1.81 14.92
C LYS A 109 -3.80 2.28 14.81
N LYS A 110 -3.02 1.72 13.89
CA LYS A 110 -1.60 2.07 13.70
C LYS A 110 -1.22 2.12 12.22
N CYS A 111 -0.16 2.88 11.95
CA CYS A 111 0.57 2.84 10.69
C CYS A 111 2.05 2.58 11.00
N ILE A 112 2.66 1.60 10.35
CA ILE A 112 4.09 1.25 10.51
C ILE A 112 4.81 1.21 9.16
#